data_AF-A0A7S0PNZ8-F1
#
_entry.id   AF-A0A7S0PNZ8-F1
#
_cell.length_a   1.000
_cell.length_b   1.000
_cell.length_c   1.000
_cell.angle_alpha   90.00
_cell.angle_beta   90.00
_cell.angle_gamma   90.00
#
_symmetry.space_group_name_H-M   'P 1'
#
loop_
_entity.id
_entity.type
_entity.pdbx_description
1 polymer ?
#
loop_
_entity_poly.entity_id
_entity_poly.type
_entity_poly.pdbx_seq_one_letter_code
_entity_poly.pdbx_strand_id
1 'polypeptide(L)'
;AKCFYKITVQDNGKGMNHEDIPNMLGRVLSGTKYGVRQTRGKFGLGSKMALIWSKQTTGLPISIRSAQPNQSFVSEYELDIDIEKNEPNIHKEAKVPNDDKWHGATLSVTIEGNWTTYRQYVLSYLRQLAIVTPYAQLRFRFITSAATTSSAKDIDILFRRRTDIMPALPSITKHHPTAAKENMLLIKDLLSQTREKNLVNFLHKEFTCINKDLSIRLIQELGYGFDTDMHPSEVTDKQATRIQQLLADARFDDPDGSCLSPAGEYNLRLGIMKELGPEWIASFCAPALACGGHPLIVEACVSL
;
A
#
# COMPACT_ATOMS: atom_id res chain seq x y z
N ALA A 1 -14.00 32.42 8.95
CA ALA A 1 -14.49 31.56 10.05
C ALA A 1 -13.94 30.15 9.85
N LYS A 2 -13.53 29.48 10.93
CA LYS A 2 -13.09 28.08 10.86
C LYS A 2 -14.31 27.19 10.54
N CYS A 3 -14.16 26.27 9.60
CA CYS A 3 -15.19 25.32 9.23
C CYS A 3 -14.71 23.91 9.56
N PHE A 4 -15.57 23.11 10.20
CA PHE A 4 -15.27 21.74 10.58
C PHE A 4 -16.08 20.78 9.73
N TYR A 5 -15.45 19.68 9.32
CA TYR A 5 -16.05 18.67 8.46
C TYR A 5 -15.85 17.29 9.08
N LYS A 6 -16.93 16.52 9.15
CA LYS A 6 -16.87 15.09 9.48
C LYS A 6 -16.66 14.31 8.19
N ILE A 7 -15.51 13.69 8.06
CA ILE A 7 -15.15 12.82 6.95
C ILE A 7 -15.40 11.38 7.38
N THR A 8 -16.30 10.70 6.66
CA THR A 8 -16.59 9.28 6.88
C THR A 8 -16.23 8.49 5.63
N VAL A 9 -15.39 7.47 5.80
CA VAL A 9 -15.05 6.48 4.77
C VAL A 9 -15.63 5.14 5.18
N GLN A 10 -16.37 4.50 4.28
CA GLN A 10 -16.95 3.19 4.48
C GLN A 10 -16.54 2.27 3.33
N ASP A 11 -16.07 1.07 3.66
CA ASP A 11 -15.75 0.02 2.71
C ASP A 11 -16.51 -1.28 3.00
N ASN A 12 -16.49 -2.18 2.04
CA ASN A 12 -16.97 -3.57 2.13
C ASN A 12 -15.79 -4.56 2.12
N GLY A 13 -14.66 -4.17 2.74
CA GLY A 13 -13.46 -4.97 2.80
C GLY A 13 -13.55 -6.10 3.82
N LYS A 14 -12.38 -6.65 4.19
CA LYS A 14 -12.28 -7.72 5.19
C LYS A 14 -12.48 -7.26 6.64
N GLY A 15 -12.60 -5.95 6.88
CA GLY A 15 -12.59 -5.38 8.23
C GLY A 15 -11.25 -5.56 8.97
N MET A 16 -11.28 -5.20 10.25
CA MET A 16 -10.20 -5.30 11.22
C MET A 16 -10.64 -6.18 12.38
N ASN A 17 -9.72 -7.00 12.89
CA ASN A 17 -9.94 -7.78 14.10
C ASN A 17 -10.13 -6.85 15.31
N HIS A 18 -11.02 -7.20 16.24
CA HIS A 18 -11.39 -6.34 17.37
C HIS A 18 -10.17 -5.87 18.17
N GLU A 19 -9.33 -6.82 18.58
CA GLU A 19 -8.16 -6.57 19.45
C GLU A 19 -7.04 -5.80 18.74
N ASP A 20 -6.98 -5.87 17.41
CA ASP A 20 -5.94 -5.22 16.61
C ASP A 20 -6.26 -3.74 16.31
N ILE A 21 -7.54 -3.33 16.39
CA ILE A 21 -7.98 -1.97 16.00
C ILE A 21 -7.20 -0.87 16.72
N PRO A 22 -7.04 -0.89 18.06
CA PRO A 22 -6.30 0.16 18.76
C PRO A 22 -4.86 0.27 18.29
N ASN A 23 -4.14 -0.85 18.13
CA ASN A 23 -2.75 -0.83 17.68
C ASN A 23 -2.59 -0.45 16.20
N MET A 24 -3.54 -0.85 15.35
CA MET A 24 -3.52 -0.53 13.92
C MET A 24 -3.70 0.97 13.66
N LEU A 25 -4.51 1.65 14.45
CA LEU A 25 -4.88 3.06 14.25
C LEU A 25 -4.17 4.02 15.22
N GLY A 26 -3.92 3.61 16.45
CA GLY A 26 -3.37 4.47 17.50
C GLY A 26 -1.87 4.36 17.76
N ARG A 27 -1.15 3.48 17.06
CA ARG A 27 0.32 3.38 17.16
C ARG A 27 1.01 3.74 15.85
N VAL A 28 1.78 4.81 15.81
CA VAL A 28 2.56 5.24 14.65
C VAL A 28 3.60 4.18 14.28
N LEU A 29 3.88 4.01 12.98
CA LEU A 29 4.79 2.99 12.41
C LEU A 29 4.42 1.50 12.66
N SER A 30 3.24 1.16 13.20
CA SER A 30 2.75 -0.22 13.31
C SER A 30 2.29 -0.88 11.99
N GLY A 31 2.82 -0.45 10.84
CA GLY A 31 2.33 -0.90 9.53
C GLY A 31 2.60 -2.38 9.28
N THR A 32 1.63 -3.15 8.80
CA THR A 32 1.79 -4.59 8.49
C THR A 32 2.42 -4.86 7.11
N LYS A 33 3.03 -3.85 6.48
CA LYS A 33 3.39 -3.84 5.05
C LYS A 33 4.90 -3.90 4.82
N TYR A 34 5.60 -4.68 5.64
CA TYR A 34 7.02 -4.94 5.47
C TYR A 34 7.25 -5.92 4.30
N GLY A 35 8.41 -5.79 3.65
CA GLY A 35 8.80 -6.59 2.48
C GLY A 35 8.57 -5.90 1.13
N VAL A 36 9.07 -6.53 0.06
CA VAL A 36 8.92 -6.02 -1.31
C VAL A 36 7.58 -6.51 -1.86
N ARG A 37 6.55 -5.69 -1.71
CA ARG A 37 5.20 -5.96 -2.25
C ARG A 37 4.56 -4.66 -2.73
N GLN A 38 3.92 -4.71 -3.89
CA GLN A 38 3.12 -3.59 -4.36
C GLN A 38 1.93 -3.37 -3.42
N THR A 39 1.91 -2.22 -2.76
CA THR A 39 0.79 -1.76 -1.95
C THR A 39 0.63 -0.25 -2.13
N ARG A 40 -0.59 0.27 -1.93
CA ARG A 40 -0.86 1.72 -2.12
C ARG A 40 -0.08 2.64 -1.18
N GLY A 41 0.29 2.16 0.01
CA GLY A 41 1.00 2.98 0.99
C GLY A 41 1.99 2.12 1.77
N LYS A 42 3.22 2.61 1.94
CA LYS A 42 4.40 1.84 2.39
C LYS A 42 4.61 1.87 3.90
N PHE A 43 4.60 3.07 4.51
CA PHE A 43 5.08 3.27 5.88
C PHE A 43 4.03 3.09 6.99
N GLY A 44 2.78 2.82 6.64
CA GLY A 44 1.70 2.69 7.64
C GLY A 44 1.43 3.99 8.43
N LEU A 45 1.76 5.14 7.86
CA LEU A 45 1.60 6.48 8.46
C LEU A 45 0.31 7.20 8.03
N GLY A 46 -0.21 6.90 6.83
CA GLY A 46 -1.25 7.73 6.19
C GLY A 46 -2.50 7.96 7.06
N SER A 47 -3.16 6.89 7.50
CA SER A 47 -4.36 7.01 8.36
C SER A 47 -4.04 7.68 9.69
N LYS A 48 -2.88 7.39 10.27
CA LYS A 48 -2.46 7.89 11.59
C LYS A 48 -2.16 9.38 11.56
N MET A 49 -1.62 9.88 10.46
CA MET A 49 -1.43 11.32 10.27
C MET A 49 -2.78 12.06 10.20
N ALA A 50 -3.80 11.47 9.56
CA ALA A 50 -5.14 12.06 9.56
C ALA A 50 -5.73 12.10 10.99
N LEU A 51 -5.46 11.07 11.80
CA LEU A 51 -5.87 11.03 13.20
C LEU A 51 -5.17 12.08 14.07
N ILE A 52 -3.85 12.20 13.93
CA ILE A 52 -3.07 13.22 14.63
C ILE A 52 -3.56 14.61 14.25
N TRP A 53 -3.79 14.86 12.95
CA TRP A 53 -4.32 16.13 12.46
C TRP A 53 -5.71 16.45 13.04
N SER A 54 -6.60 15.45 13.09
CA SER A 54 -7.91 15.58 13.74
C SER A 54 -7.80 15.98 15.20
N LYS A 55 -6.94 15.28 15.97
CA LYS A 55 -6.70 15.57 17.38
C LYS A 55 -6.11 16.96 17.59
N GLN A 56 -5.15 17.37 16.75
CA GLN A 56 -4.54 18.70 16.83
C GLN A 56 -5.52 19.83 16.50
N THR A 57 -6.39 19.63 15.51
CA THR A 57 -7.29 20.70 15.04
C THR A 57 -8.61 20.78 15.80
N THR A 58 -9.15 19.64 16.24
CA THR A 58 -10.48 19.56 16.87
C THR A 58 -10.48 18.99 18.28
N GLY A 59 -9.45 18.24 18.66
CA GLY A 59 -9.40 17.49 19.92
C GLY A 59 -10.38 16.31 19.99
N LEU A 60 -11.15 16.03 18.92
CA LEU A 60 -12.17 14.99 18.93
C LEU A 60 -11.58 13.61 18.58
N PRO A 61 -12.06 12.52 19.22
CA PRO A 61 -11.63 11.16 18.91
C PRO A 61 -12.14 10.70 17.54
N ILE A 62 -11.50 9.69 16.96
CA ILE A 62 -12.01 8.98 15.79
C ILE A 62 -13.08 7.98 16.22
N SER A 63 -14.15 7.87 15.44
CA SER A 63 -15.13 6.80 15.54
C SER A 63 -14.87 5.72 14.49
N ILE A 64 -14.75 4.46 14.93
CA ILE A 64 -14.48 3.29 14.10
C ILE A 64 -15.59 2.27 14.30
N ARG A 65 -16.07 1.71 13.20
CA ARG A 65 -16.96 0.55 13.16
C ARG A 65 -16.39 -0.49 12.21
N SER A 66 -16.19 -1.73 12.64
CA SER A 66 -15.52 -2.75 11.82
C SER A 66 -16.03 -4.16 12.12
N ALA A 67 -16.20 -4.97 11.08
CA ALA A 67 -16.57 -6.38 11.19
C ALA A 67 -15.89 -7.22 10.10
N GLN A 68 -15.39 -8.39 10.48
CA GLN A 68 -14.87 -9.38 9.54
C GLN A 68 -16.01 -10.19 8.91
N PRO A 69 -15.79 -10.79 7.71
CA PRO A 69 -16.75 -11.72 7.14
C PRO A 69 -17.09 -12.85 8.13
N ASN A 70 -18.38 -13.17 8.25
CA ASN A 70 -18.92 -14.18 9.18
C ASN A 70 -18.75 -13.89 10.68
N GLN A 71 -18.38 -12.66 11.06
CA GLN A 71 -18.30 -12.26 12.46
C GLN A 71 -19.69 -11.95 13.02
N SER A 72 -20.02 -12.51 14.19
CA SER A 72 -21.32 -12.35 14.87
C SER A 72 -21.53 -10.99 15.53
N PHE A 73 -20.49 -10.16 15.57
CA PHE A 73 -20.53 -8.84 16.19
C PHE A 73 -19.78 -7.81 15.33
N VAL A 74 -20.16 -6.55 15.50
CA VAL A 74 -19.47 -5.39 14.97
C VAL A 74 -18.69 -4.72 16.10
N SER A 75 -17.40 -4.51 15.87
CA SER A 75 -16.52 -3.76 16.77
C SER A 75 -16.79 -2.27 16.60
N GLU A 76 -17.14 -1.60 17.69
CA GLU A 76 -17.22 -0.14 17.76
C GLU A 76 -16.15 0.40 18.70
N TYR A 77 -15.36 1.35 18.20
CA TYR A 77 -14.33 2.04 18.97
C TYR A 77 -14.47 3.55 18.83
N GLU A 78 -14.25 4.25 19.93
CA GLU A 78 -13.85 5.65 19.93
C GLU A 78 -12.48 5.73 20.57
N LEU A 79 -11.49 6.18 19.81
CA LEU A 79 -10.12 6.27 20.27
C LEU A 79 -9.44 7.53 19.75
N ASP A 80 -8.39 7.95 20.43
CA ASP A 80 -7.43 8.91 19.94
C ASP A 80 -6.00 8.42 20.23
N ILE A 81 -5.00 9.27 19.98
CA ILE A 81 -3.59 8.89 20.05
C ILE A 81 -2.91 9.71 21.16
N ASP A 82 -2.23 9.04 22.09
CA ASP A 82 -1.23 9.68 22.93
C ASP A 82 0.04 9.88 22.09
N ILE A 83 0.30 11.13 21.70
CA ILE A 83 1.40 11.48 20.78
C ILE A 83 2.75 11.33 21.46
N GLU A 84 2.84 11.57 22.77
CA GLU A 84 4.10 11.50 23.52
C GLU A 84 4.52 10.05 23.73
N LYS A 85 3.55 9.19 24.10
CA LYS A 85 3.82 7.76 24.34
C LYS A 85 3.74 6.90 23.09
N ASN A 86 3.18 7.43 21.99
CA ASN A 86 2.88 6.67 20.77
C ASN A 86 1.98 5.45 21.04
N GLU A 87 0.92 5.66 21.82
CA GLU A 87 0.00 4.62 22.26
C GLU A 87 -1.47 4.99 21.95
N PRO A 88 -2.33 4.00 21.66
CA PRO A 88 -3.75 4.25 21.54
C PRO A 88 -4.35 4.65 22.90
N ASN A 89 -5.21 5.65 22.90
CA ASN A 89 -6.02 6.02 24.06
C ASN A 89 -7.49 5.77 23.73
N ILE A 90 -8.07 4.76 24.40
CA ILE A 90 -9.41 4.24 24.10
C ILE A 90 -10.43 4.93 24.99
N HIS A 91 -11.40 5.62 24.38
CA HIS A 91 -12.51 6.29 25.07
C HIS A 91 -13.73 5.38 25.17
N LYS A 92 -13.98 4.58 24.12
CA LYS A 92 -15.09 3.63 24.05
C LYS A 92 -14.67 2.37 23.31
N GLU A 93 -15.08 1.24 23.84
CA GLU A 93 -14.92 -0.08 23.25
C GLU A 93 -16.23 -0.85 23.43
N ALA A 94 -16.81 -1.32 22.33
CA ALA A 94 -18.04 -2.10 22.37
C ALA A 94 -18.07 -3.17 21.27
N LYS A 95 -18.79 -4.26 21.56
CA LYS A 95 -19.17 -5.29 20.60
C LYS A 95 -20.69 -5.27 20.46
N VAL A 96 -21.17 -4.89 19.29
CA VAL A 96 -22.61 -4.82 18.99
C VAL A 96 -23.00 -6.06 18.18
N PRO A 97 -24.16 -6.71 18.42
CA PRO A 97 -24.63 -7.82 17.58
C PRO A 97 -24.67 -7.46 16.09
N ASN A 98 -24.26 -8.39 15.23
CA ASN A 98 -24.20 -8.20 13.77
C ASN A 98 -25.29 -9.00 13.05
N ASP A 99 -26.56 -8.68 13.33
CA ASP A 99 -27.70 -9.41 12.77
C ASP A 99 -27.78 -9.28 11.24
N ASP A 100 -27.34 -8.14 10.71
CA ASP A 100 -27.31 -7.83 9.27
C ASP A 100 -26.17 -8.53 8.51
N LYS A 101 -25.29 -9.27 9.20
CA LYS A 101 -24.07 -9.88 8.63
C LYS A 101 -23.20 -8.88 7.86
N TRP A 102 -23.17 -7.64 8.33
CA TRP A 102 -22.37 -6.58 7.74
C TRP A 102 -20.87 -6.87 7.89
N HIS A 103 -20.07 -6.52 6.89
CA HIS A 103 -18.61 -6.62 6.95
C HIS A 103 -17.95 -5.40 6.27
N GLY A 104 -16.73 -5.11 6.70
CA GLY A 104 -15.94 -3.97 6.23
C GLY A 104 -15.50 -3.08 7.37
N ALA A 105 -15.10 -1.85 7.03
CA ALA A 105 -14.73 -0.84 8.00
C ALA A 105 -15.39 0.51 7.67
N THR A 106 -15.79 1.23 8.73
CA THR A 106 -16.25 2.61 8.68
C THR A 106 -15.39 3.42 9.63
N LEU A 107 -14.73 4.46 9.12
CA LEU A 107 -13.89 5.36 9.90
C LEU A 107 -14.42 6.77 9.74
N SER A 108 -14.62 7.47 10.85
CA SER A 108 -15.16 8.83 10.88
C SER A 108 -14.29 9.76 11.70
N VAL A 109 -13.79 10.82 11.06
CA VAL A 109 -12.87 11.80 11.65
C VAL A 109 -13.38 13.22 11.42
N THR A 110 -13.20 14.12 12.38
CA THR A 110 -13.61 15.52 12.26
C THR A 110 -12.38 16.40 12.12
N ILE A 111 -12.30 17.19 11.06
CA ILE A 111 -11.15 18.06 10.80
C ILE A 111 -11.57 19.49 10.52
N GLU A 112 -10.69 20.44 10.83
CA GLU A 112 -10.77 21.80 10.28
C GLU A 112 -10.41 21.77 8.79
N GLY A 113 -11.20 22.44 7.94
CA GLY A 113 -10.97 22.42 6.49
C GLY A 113 -11.66 23.54 5.72
N ASN A 114 -11.53 23.51 4.39
CA ASN A 114 -12.16 24.46 3.48
C ASN A 114 -12.72 23.76 2.23
N TRP A 115 -14.02 23.46 2.23
CA TRP A 115 -14.67 22.78 1.11
C TRP A 115 -14.70 23.63 -0.16
N THR A 116 -15.01 24.93 -0.06
CA THR A 116 -15.16 25.83 -1.22
C THR A 116 -13.89 25.85 -2.08
N THR A 117 -12.72 25.92 -1.45
CA THR A 117 -11.43 25.91 -2.16
C THR A 117 -11.06 24.52 -2.67
N TYR A 118 -11.23 23.46 -1.88
CA TYR A 118 -10.68 22.14 -2.19
C TYR A 118 -11.63 21.18 -2.90
N ARG A 119 -12.91 21.54 -3.07
CA ARG A 119 -13.95 20.70 -3.70
C ARG A 119 -13.51 20.12 -5.03
N GLN A 120 -12.95 20.94 -5.92
CA GLN A 120 -12.54 20.48 -7.26
C GLN A 120 -11.45 19.41 -7.20
N TYR A 121 -10.50 19.53 -6.27
CA TYR A 121 -9.42 18.56 -6.10
C TYR A 121 -9.93 17.23 -5.55
N VAL A 122 -10.84 17.26 -4.58
CA VAL A 122 -11.47 16.04 -4.03
C VAL A 122 -12.25 15.30 -5.13
N LEU A 123 -13.06 16.02 -5.90
CA LEU A 123 -13.83 15.43 -7.00
C LEU A 123 -12.92 14.90 -8.12
N SER A 124 -11.85 15.62 -8.44
CA SER A 124 -10.85 15.18 -9.42
C SER A 124 -10.16 13.89 -8.98
N TYR A 125 -9.72 13.80 -7.72
CA TYR A 125 -9.12 12.59 -7.15
C TYR A 125 -10.06 11.38 -7.24
N LEU A 126 -11.33 11.56 -6.87
CA LEU A 126 -12.33 10.48 -6.93
C LEU A 126 -12.61 10.04 -8.37
N ARG A 127 -12.67 10.98 -9.31
CA ARG A 127 -12.81 10.67 -10.74
C ARG A 127 -11.61 9.92 -11.28
N GLN A 128 -10.39 10.36 -10.95
CA GLN A 128 -9.14 9.64 -11.31
C GLN A 128 -9.13 8.24 -10.72
N LEU A 129 -9.55 8.08 -9.47
CA LEU A 129 -9.66 6.77 -8.82
C LEU A 129 -10.69 5.87 -9.54
N ALA A 130 -11.84 6.42 -9.93
CA ALA A 130 -12.87 5.70 -10.67
C ALA A 130 -12.39 5.23 -12.05
N ILE A 131 -11.50 5.98 -12.70
CA ILE A 131 -10.85 5.60 -13.95
C ILE A 131 -9.93 4.38 -13.74
N VAL A 132 -9.02 4.44 -12.76
CA VAL A 132 -8.04 3.35 -12.57
C VAL A 132 -8.62 2.11 -11.89
N THR A 133 -9.81 2.23 -11.27
CA THR A 133 -10.51 1.12 -10.59
C THR A 133 -11.92 0.91 -11.16
N PRO A 134 -12.07 0.49 -12.44
CA PRO A 134 -13.39 0.27 -13.06
C PRO A 134 -14.19 -0.86 -12.39
N TYR A 135 -13.50 -1.71 -11.62
CA TYR A 135 -14.06 -2.79 -10.81
C TYR A 135 -14.57 -2.34 -9.44
N ALA A 136 -14.35 -1.08 -9.05
CA ALA A 136 -14.88 -0.53 -7.81
C ALA A 136 -16.14 0.29 -8.07
N GLN A 137 -17.03 0.32 -7.07
CA GLN A 137 -18.11 1.30 -6.99
C GLN A 137 -17.75 2.31 -5.92
N LEU A 138 -17.72 3.59 -6.28
CA LEU A 138 -17.41 4.68 -5.35
C LEU A 138 -18.63 5.60 -5.27
N ARG A 139 -19.09 5.89 -4.05
CA ARG A 139 -20.14 6.87 -3.81
C ARG A 139 -19.59 7.99 -2.94
N PHE A 140 -19.67 9.21 -3.44
CA PHE A 140 -19.28 10.41 -2.72
C PHE A 140 -20.52 11.21 -2.36
N ARG A 141 -20.68 11.50 -1.06
CA ARG A 141 -21.75 12.35 -0.55
C ARG A 141 -21.17 13.51 0.24
N PHE A 142 -21.53 14.72 -0.15
CA PHE A 142 -21.35 15.93 0.64
C PHE A 142 -22.72 16.37 1.13
N ILE A 143 -22.86 16.46 2.45
CA ILE A 143 -24.12 16.83 3.12
C ILE A 143 -23.85 18.10 3.91
N THR A 144 -24.59 19.15 3.60
CA THR A 144 -24.54 20.41 4.35
C THR A 144 -25.40 20.28 5.59
N SER A 145 -24.83 20.56 6.77
CA SER A 145 -25.62 20.57 8.00
C SER A 145 -26.56 21.78 8.01
N ALA A 146 -27.80 21.60 8.48
CA ALA A 146 -28.77 22.68 8.64
C ALA A 146 -28.29 23.80 9.60
N ALA A 147 -27.29 23.50 10.45
CA ALA A 147 -26.68 24.45 11.38
C ALA A 147 -25.60 25.36 10.75
N THR A 148 -25.26 25.14 9.48
CA THR A 148 -24.23 25.93 8.77
C THR A 148 -24.88 26.98 7.87
N THR A 149 -24.46 28.25 8.00
CA THR A 149 -24.83 29.38 7.13
C THR A 149 -24.27 29.26 5.69
N SER A 150 -23.78 28.10 5.29
CA SER A 150 -23.16 27.86 3.99
C SER A 150 -24.23 27.59 2.92
N SER A 151 -24.17 28.33 1.82
CA SER A 151 -24.99 28.14 0.62
C SER A 151 -24.60 26.93 -0.25
N ALA A 152 -23.78 26.02 0.28
CA ALA A 152 -23.32 24.85 -0.45
C ALA A 152 -24.47 23.85 -0.63
N LYS A 153 -24.72 23.43 -1.87
CA LYS A 153 -25.71 22.39 -2.17
C LYS A 153 -25.14 21.02 -1.82
N ASP A 154 -26.02 20.12 -1.39
CA ASP A 154 -25.70 18.71 -1.24
C ASP A 154 -25.26 18.12 -2.59
N ILE A 155 -24.28 17.23 -2.53
CA ILE A 155 -23.72 16.56 -3.71
C ILE A 155 -23.76 15.07 -3.44
N ASP A 156 -24.35 14.30 -4.35
CA ASP A 156 -24.30 12.84 -4.35
C ASP A 156 -23.82 12.38 -5.73
N ILE A 157 -22.63 11.79 -5.77
CA ILE A 157 -22.00 11.31 -7.00
C ILE A 157 -21.74 9.82 -6.83
N LEU A 158 -22.26 9.04 -7.77
CA LEU A 158 -22.07 7.60 -7.83
C LEU A 158 -21.24 7.23 -9.07
N PHE A 159 -20.02 6.76 -8.83
CA PHE A 159 -19.18 6.13 -9.84
C PHE A 159 -19.46 4.62 -9.83
N ARG A 160 -20.32 4.17 -10.75
CA ARG A 160 -20.75 2.75 -10.82
C ARG A 160 -19.62 1.83 -11.25
N ARG A 161 -19.63 0.57 -10.78
CA ARG A 161 -18.74 -0.46 -11.32
C ARG A 161 -19.05 -0.74 -12.81
N ARG A 162 -18.03 -1.09 -13.61
CA ARG A 162 -18.18 -1.50 -15.03
C ARG A 162 -17.74 -2.92 -15.35
N THR A 163 -16.90 -3.50 -14.51
CA THR A 163 -16.38 -4.87 -14.70
C THR A 163 -16.25 -5.54 -13.34
N ASP A 164 -16.47 -6.84 -13.27
CA ASP A 164 -16.17 -7.64 -12.08
C ASP A 164 -14.78 -8.29 -12.17
N ILE A 165 -14.09 -8.11 -13.30
CA ILE A 165 -12.73 -8.63 -13.51
C ILE A 165 -11.74 -7.74 -12.75
N MET A 166 -11.20 -8.30 -11.67
CA MET A 166 -10.16 -7.68 -10.85
C MET A 166 -8.77 -8.01 -11.41
N PRO A 167 -7.79 -7.09 -11.30
CA PRO A 167 -6.40 -7.41 -11.54
C PRO A 167 -5.89 -8.54 -10.62
N ALA A 168 -4.82 -9.21 -11.04
CA ALA A 168 -4.14 -10.19 -10.22
C ALA A 168 -3.66 -9.57 -8.91
N LEU A 169 -3.73 -10.33 -7.80
CA LEU A 169 -3.29 -9.84 -6.51
C LEU A 169 -1.76 -9.75 -6.47
N PRO A 170 -1.19 -8.65 -5.94
CA PRO A 170 0.25 -8.53 -5.83
C PRO A 170 0.76 -9.50 -4.77
N SER A 171 1.87 -10.19 -5.06
CA SER A 171 2.55 -11.11 -4.16
C SER A 171 3.78 -10.46 -3.53
N ILE A 172 4.24 -11.04 -2.41
CA ILE A 172 5.51 -10.64 -1.82
C ILE A 172 6.61 -11.23 -2.69
N THR A 173 7.57 -10.40 -3.10
CA THR A 173 8.76 -10.82 -3.83
C THR A 173 10.03 -10.53 -3.06
N LYS A 174 11.14 -11.05 -3.58
CA LYS A 174 12.49 -10.80 -3.10
C LYS A 174 13.08 -9.56 -3.75
N HIS A 175 14.24 -9.14 -3.29
CA HIS A 175 14.93 -8.00 -3.88
C HIS A 175 15.47 -8.36 -5.27
N HIS A 176 15.45 -7.40 -6.19
CA HIS A 176 16.26 -7.54 -7.40
C HIS A 176 17.74 -7.28 -7.06
N PRO A 177 18.72 -7.95 -7.69
CA PRO A 177 20.14 -7.79 -7.35
C PRO A 177 20.63 -6.34 -7.45
N THR A 178 20.07 -5.56 -8.39
CA THR A 178 20.37 -4.12 -8.54
C THR A 178 19.99 -3.28 -7.31
N ALA A 179 19.21 -3.83 -6.37
CA ALA A 179 18.95 -3.19 -5.07
C ALA A 179 20.25 -2.97 -4.29
N ALA A 180 21.29 -3.75 -4.56
CA ALA A 180 22.62 -3.56 -4.00
C ALA A 180 23.25 -2.21 -4.40
N LYS A 181 22.81 -1.59 -5.50
CA LYS A 181 23.30 -0.25 -5.86
C LYS A 181 22.71 0.84 -4.97
N GLU A 182 21.46 0.69 -4.56
CA GLU A 182 20.70 1.72 -3.82
C GLU A 182 20.84 1.57 -2.30
N ASN A 183 20.95 0.35 -1.79
CA ASN A 183 21.04 0.09 -0.35
C ASN A 183 22.31 -0.69 -0.01
N MET A 184 23.36 0.03 0.42
CA MET A 184 24.67 -0.52 0.79
C MET A 184 24.63 -1.50 1.98
N LEU A 185 23.56 -1.50 2.78
CA LEU A 185 23.39 -2.39 3.92
C LEU A 185 22.58 -3.66 3.59
N LEU A 186 21.98 -3.72 2.40
CA LEU A 186 21.06 -4.80 2.02
C LEU A 186 21.68 -6.19 2.20
N ILE A 187 22.90 -6.42 1.72
CA ILE A 187 23.53 -7.74 1.82
C ILE A 187 23.78 -8.12 3.28
N LYS A 188 24.21 -7.17 4.12
CA LYS A 188 24.41 -7.43 5.55
C LYS A 188 23.11 -7.79 6.26
N ASP A 189 22.05 -7.03 5.97
CA ASP A 189 20.72 -7.28 6.52
C ASP A 189 20.22 -8.67 6.11
N LEU A 190 20.34 -9.03 4.84
CA LEU A 190 19.93 -10.34 4.33
C LEU A 190 20.77 -11.48 4.90
N LEU A 191 22.09 -11.32 5.01
CA LEU A 191 22.98 -12.32 5.63
C LEU A 191 22.61 -12.58 7.10
N SER A 192 22.18 -11.55 7.84
CA SER A 192 21.77 -11.69 9.24
C SER A 192 20.41 -12.40 9.42
N GLN A 193 19.56 -12.40 8.39
CA GLN A 193 18.17 -12.90 8.45
C GLN A 193 17.97 -14.21 7.69
N THR A 194 18.87 -14.54 6.76
CA THR A 194 18.73 -15.71 5.89
C THR A 194 18.78 -17.01 6.70
N ARG A 195 18.07 -18.02 6.19
CA ARG A 195 18.08 -19.39 6.73
C ARG A 195 18.81 -20.36 5.81
N GLU A 196 19.40 -19.86 4.73
CA GLU A 196 20.12 -20.68 3.76
C GLU A 196 21.46 -21.14 4.32
N LYS A 197 21.86 -22.36 3.94
CA LYS A 197 23.02 -23.04 4.51
C LYS A 197 24.31 -22.83 3.73
N ASN A 198 24.21 -22.34 2.50
CA ASN A 198 25.36 -22.08 1.65
C ASN A 198 25.16 -20.81 0.83
N LEU A 199 26.28 -20.23 0.39
CA LEU A 199 26.29 -18.95 -0.31
C LEU A 199 25.61 -19.03 -1.69
N VAL A 200 25.69 -20.19 -2.36
CA VAL A 200 24.97 -20.43 -3.62
C VAL A 200 23.46 -20.28 -3.42
N ASN A 201 22.88 -20.95 -2.42
CA ASN A 201 21.46 -20.87 -2.15
C ASN A 201 21.05 -19.50 -1.62
N PHE A 202 21.91 -18.83 -0.86
CA PHE A 202 21.68 -17.44 -0.44
C PHE A 202 21.46 -16.53 -1.65
N LEU A 203 22.41 -16.50 -2.60
CA LEU A 203 22.29 -15.67 -3.79
C LEU A 203 21.09 -16.06 -4.66
N HIS A 204 20.82 -17.36 -4.80
CA HIS A 204 19.72 -17.86 -5.62
C HIS A 204 18.33 -17.57 -5.03
N LYS A 205 18.16 -17.63 -3.70
CA LYS A 205 16.83 -17.58 -3.05
C LYS A 205 16.51 -16.26 -2.38
N GLU A 206 17.50 -15.46 -2.00
CA GLU A 206 17.25 -14.13 -1.42
C GLU A 206 17.10 -13.03 -2.47
N PHE A 207 17.46 -13.32 -3.72
CA PHE A 207 17.32 -12.40 -4.85
C PHE A 207 16.44 -12.97 -5.95
N THR A 208 15.78 -12.08 -6.68
CA THR A 208 15.13 -12.40 -7.96
C THR A 208 16.19 -12.44 -9.07
N CYS A 209 15.86 -13.08 -10.20
CA CYS A 209 16.71 -13.12 -11.40
C CYS A 209 18.10 -13.77 -11.25
N ILE A 210 18.42 -14.38 -10.10
CA ILE A 210 19.65 -15.16 -9.92
C ILE A 210 19.30 -16.65 -9.93
N ASN A 211 19.72 -17.38 -10.96
CA ASN A 211 19.66 -18.84 -10.99
C ASN A 211 20.90 -19.46 -10.33
N LYS A 212 20.87 -20.76 -10.05
CA LYS A 212 21.98 -21.46 -9.38
C LYS A 212 23.31 -21.36 -10.14
N ASP A 213 23.27 -21.46 -11.47
CA ASP A 213 24.48 -21.39 -12.30
C ASP A 213 25.10 -19.98 -12.28
N LEU A 214 24.27 -18.94 -12.24
CA LEU A 214 24.72 -17.56 -12.05
C LEU A 214 25.28 -17.36 -10.64
N SER A 215 24.66 -17.94 -9.60
CA SER A 215 25.20 -17.87 -8.23
C SER A 215 26.61 -18.44 -8.15
N ILE A 216 26.86 -19.62 -8.75
CA ILE A 216 28.19 -20.24 -8.78
C ILE A 216 29.19 -19.33 -9.51
N ARG A 217 28.81 -18.77 -10.66
CA ARG A 217 29.66 -17.84 -11.42
C ARG A 217 29.99 -16.57 -10.64
N LEU A 218 29.00 -15.95 -9.97
CA LEU A 218 29.22 -14.78 -9.12
C LEU A 218 30.18 -15.07 -7.98
N ILE A 219 30.06 -16.24 -7.34
CA ILE A 219 30.99 -16.67 -6.27
C ILE A 219 32.40 -16.87 -6.82
N GLN A 220 32.54 -17.45 -8.01
CA GLN A 220 33.84 -17.59 -8.68
C GLN A 220 34.46 -16.23 -9.03
N GLU A 221 33.67 -15.25 -9.47
CA GLU A 221 34.14 -13.89 -9.76
C GLU A 221 34.59 -13.14 -8.49
N LEU A 222 33.94 -13.39 -7.35
CA LEU A 222 34.41 -12.87 -6.05
C LEU A 222 35.78 -13.45 -5.67
N GLY A 223 36.11 -14.66 -6.14
CA GLY A 223 37.44 -15.24 -6.03
C GLY A 223 37.88 -15.48 -4.57
N TYR A 224 39.11 -15.08 -4.25
CA TYR A 224 39.76 -15.44 -2.98
C TYR A 224 38.89 -15.10 -1.75
N GLY A 225 38.71 -16.10 -0.90
CA GLY A 225 37.94 -16.02 0.33
C GLY A 225 36.45 -16.33 0.16
N PHE A 226 35.99 -16.80 -1.00
CA PHE A 226 34.62 -17.27 -1.20
C PHE A 226 34.61 -18.71 -1.69
N ASP A 227 33.72 -19.52 -1.11
CA ASP A 227 33.44 -20.88 -1.54
C ASP A 227 31.92 -21.02 -1.74
N THR A 228 31.53 -21.86 -2.68
CA THR A 228 30.14 -22.21 -2.99
C THR A 228 29.40 -22.81 -1.79
N ASP A 229 30.10 -23.62 -0.99
CA ASP A 229 29.56 -24.27 0.21
C ASP A 229 29.76 -23.45 1.50
N MET A 230 30.37 -22.26 1.40
CA MET A 230 30.56 -21.35 2.53
C MET A 230 29.22 -21.00 3.16
N HIS A 231 29.13 -21.05 4.50
CA HIS A 231 27.90 -20.74 5.20
C HIS A 231 27.68 -19.21 5.23
N PRO A 232 26.46 -18.68 4.98
CA PRO A 232 26.22 -17.23 5.00
C PRO A 232 26.62 -16.52 6.29
N SER A 233 26.58 -17.21 7.44
CA SER A 233 27.02 -16.66 8.73
C SER A 233 28.54 -16.50 8.87
N GLU A 234 29.33 -17.14 8.02
CA GLU A 234 30.80 -17.05 8.01
C GLU A 234 31.28 -15.83 7.20
N VAL A 235 30.38 -15.19 6.44
CA VAL A 235 30.70 -14.03 5.62
C VAL A 235 31.02 -12.83 6.50
N THR A 236 32.27 -12.38 6.44
CA THR A 236 32.74 -11.19 7.17
C THR A 236 32.18 -9.89 6.56
N ASP A 237 32.21 -8.79 7.33
CA ASP A 237 31.81 -7.47 6.85
C ASP A 237 32.52 -7.03 5.56
N LYS A 238 33.82 -7.35 5.44
CA LYS A 238 34.60 -7.03 4.24
C LYS A 238 34.14 -7.85 3.04
N GLN A 239 33.83 -9.12 3.24
CA GLN A 239 33.29 -10.00 2.19
C GLN A 239 31.88 -9.55 1.78
N ALA A 240 31.02 -9.18 2.73
CA ALA A 240 29.69 -8.65 2.45
C ALA A 240 29.74 -7.40 1.55
N THR A 241 30.66 -6.47 1.83
CA THR A 241 30.88 -5.29 0.97
C THR A 241 31.36 -5.67 -0.43
N ARG A 242 32.19 -6.73 -0.58
CA ARG A 242 32.61 -7.22 -1.90
C ARG A 242 31.46 -7.84 -2.68
N ILE A 243 30.60 -8.63 -2.04
CA ILE A 243 29.37 -9.16 -2.65
C ILE A 243 28.50 -7.99 -3.12
N GLN A 244 28.30 -6.99 -2.27
CA GLN A 244 27.51 -5.80 -2.58
C GLN A 244 28.03 -5.08 -3.83
N GLN A 245 29.34 -4.82 -3.89
CA GLN A 245 29.98 -4.14 -5.03
C GLN A 245 29.79 -4.94 -6.33
N LEU A 246 30.03 -6.25 -6.29
CA LEU A 246 29.83 -7.10 -7.47
C LEU A 246 28.39 -7.05 -7.97
N LEU A 247 27.40 -7.17 -7.08
CA LEU A 247 25.98 -7.11 -7.46
C LEU A 247 25.55 -5.72 -7.95
N ALA A 248 26.21 -4.66 -7.48
CA ALA A 248 25.93 -3.30 -7.93
C ALA A 248 26.48 -3.01 -9.34
N ASP A 249 27.62 -3.64 -9.69
CA ASP A 249 28.30 -3.45 -10.97
C ASP A 249 27.81 -4.43 -12.06
N ALA A 250 27.38 -5.63 -11.67
CA ALA A 250 26.87 -6.63 -12.58
C ALA A 250 25.52 -6.25 -13.20
N ARG A 251 25.27 -6.75 -14.42
CA ARG A 251 23.98 -6.62 -15.11
C ARG A 251 23.16 -7.88 -14.92
N PHE A 252 21.87 -7.70 -14.62
CA PHE A 252 20.91 -8.77 -14.42
C PHE A 252 19.71 -8.56 -15.33
N ASP A 253 19.04 -9.66 -15.67
CA ASP A 253 17.82 -9.63 -16.46
C ASP A 253 16.66 -9.01 -15.67
N ASP A 254 15.73 -8.39 -16.38
CA ASP A 254 14.53 -7.83 -15.78
C ASP A 254 13.61 -8.93 -15.19
N PRO A 255 12.90 -8.64 -14.08
CA PRO A 255 11.95 -9.57 -13.48
C PRO A 255 10.72 -9.75 -14.36
N ASP A 256 10.03 -10.89 -14.20
CA ASP A 256 8.79 -11.21 -14.93
C ASP A 256 7.58 -10.31 -14.60
N GLY A 257 7.66 -9.55 -13.50
CA GLY A 257 6.60 -8.66 -13.03
C GLY A 257 5.41 -9.37 -12.39
N SER A 258 5.47 -10.69 -12.18
CA SER A 258 4.35 -11.50 -11.66
C SER A 258 3.94 -11.13 -10.23
N CYS A 259 4.82 -10.46 -9.49
CA CYS A 259 4.54 -9.92 -8.16
C CYS A 259 3.74 -8.61 -8.17
N LEU A 260 3.59 -7.98 -9.33
CA LEU A 260 2.88 -6.72 -9.49
C LEU A 260 1.39 -6.96 -9.85
N SER A 261 0.61 -5.91 -9.65
CA SER A 261 -0.82 -5.82 -9.93
C SER A 261 -1.04 -4.60 -10.82
N PRO A 262 -0.70 -4.67 -12.11
CA PRO A 262 -1.01 -3.60 -13.07
C PRO A 262 -2.53 -3.41 -13.16
N ALA A 263 -2.98 -2.22 -13.58
CA ALA A 263 -4.40 -2.03 -13.88
C ALA A 263 -4.83 -2.97 -15.03
N GLY A 264 -3.95 -3.12 -16.01
CA GLY A 264 -4.15 -3.84 -17.26
C GLY A 264 -4.76 -2.95 -18.32
N GLU A 265 -4.35 -3.14 -19.59
CA GLU A 265 -4.86 -2.39 -20.74
C GLU A 265 -6.40 -2.42 -20.80
N TYR A 266 -7.00 -3.58 -20.57
CA TYR A 266 -8.45 -3.77 -20.58
C TYR A 266 -9.17 -2.89 -19.55
N ASN A 267 -8.75 -2.93 -18.29
CA ASN A 267 -9.39 -2.15 -17.23
C ASN A 267 -9.14 -0.65 -17.40
N LEU A 268 -7.92 -0.27 -17.78
CA LEU A 268 -7.57 1.14 -17.99
C LEU A 268 -8.41 1.74 -19.13
N ARG A 269 -8.54 1.00 -20.24
CA ARG A 269 -9.41 1.38 -21.37
C ARG A 269 -10.87 1.53 -20.93
N LEU A 270 -11.40 0.55 -20.20
CA LEU A 270 -12.78 0.59 -19.71
C LEU A 270 -13.05 1.78 -18.78
N GLY A 271 -12.13 2.06 -17.86
CA GLY A 271 -12.26 3.16 -16.92
C GLY A 271 -12.31 4.52 -17.60
N ILE A 272 -11.46 4.74 -18.60
CA ILE A 272 -11.42 5.97 -19.39
C ILE A 272 -12.67 6.09 -20.26
N MET A 273 -13.07 5.03 -20.97
CA MET A 273 -14.29 5.03 -21.78
C MET A 273 -15.53 5.37 -20.94
N LYS A 274 -15.57 4.86 -19.71
CA LYS A 274 -16.67 5.09 -18.77
C LYS A 274 -16.73 6.53 -18.27
N GLU A 275 -15.61 7.09 -17.82
CA GLU A 275 -15.60 8.37 -17.10
C GLU A 275 -15.38 9.58 -18.01
N LEU A 276 -14.73 9.40 -19.17
CA LEU A 276 -14.40 10.49 -20.10
C LEU A 276 -15.22 10.44 -21.40
N GLY A 277 -15.70 9.26 -21.82
CA GLY A 277 -16.46 9.09 -23.07
C GLY A 277 -15.73 9.59 -24.33
N PRO A 278 -14.44 9.25 -24.53
CA PRO A 278 -13.68 9.71 -25.69
C PRO A 278 -14.12 9.01 -26.98
N GLU A 279 -13.80 9.62 -28.13
CA GLU A 279 -14.00 9.01 -29.44
C GLU A 279 -12.91 7.98 -29.73
N TRP A 280 -11.67 8.30 -29.36
CA TRP A 280 -10.51 7.44 -29.59
C TRP A 280 -9.78 7.11 -28.29
N ILE A 281 -9.32 5.87 -28.19
CA ILE A 281 -8.54 5.42 -27.04
C ILE A 281 -7.50 4.38 -27.43
N ALA A 282 -6.27 4.62 -26.98
CA ALA A 282 -5.13 3.72 -27.14
C ALA A 282 -4.47 3.49 -25.79
N SER A 283 -4.25 2.21 -25.44
CA SER A 283 -3.62 1.78 -24.18
C SER A 283 -2.42 0.90 -24.49
N PHE A 284 -1.39 0.95 -23.65
CA PHE A 284 -0.20 0.12 -23.76
C PHE A 284 0.33 -0.25 -22.36
N CYS A 285 0.69 -1.51 -22.18
CA CYS A 285 1.38 -2.02 -21.01
C CYS A 285 2.77 -2.51 -21.40
N ALA A 286 3.81 -1.89 -20.84
CA ALA A 286 5.19 -2.28 -21.07
C ALA A 286 5.52 -3.60 -20.36
N PRO A 287 6.53 -4.36 -20.82
CA PRO A 287 7.09 -5.45 -20.04
C PRO A 287 7.65 -4.93 -18.70
N ALA A 288 7.74 -5.83 -17.72
CA ALA A 288 8.29 -5.50 -16.42
C ALA A 288 9.80 -5.22 -16.51
N LEU A 289 10.27 -4.32 -15.65
CA LEU A 289 11.66 -3.89 -15.57
C LEU A 289 12.10 -3.73 -14.12
N ALA A 290 13.41 -3.85 -13.87
CA ALA A 290 13.99 -3.55 -12.57
C ALA A 290 14.41 -2.08 -12.48
N CYS A 291 13.90 -1.34 -11.50
CA CYS A 291 14.31 0.02 -11.21
C CYS A 291 14.66 0.15 -9.72
N GLY A 292 15.90 0.55 -9.42
CA GLY A 292 16.36 0.72 -8.03
C GLY A 292 16.22 -0.52 -7.15
N GLY A 293 16.26 -1.72 -7.75
CA GLY A 293 16.08 -2.97 -7.01
C GLY A 293 14.63 -3.44 -6.85
N HIS A 294 13.68 -2.74 -7.47
CA HIS A 294 12.25 -3.04 -7.41
C HIS A 294 11.70 -3.36 -8.80
N PRO A 295 10.86 -4.39 -8.93
CA PRO A 295 10.07 -4.61 -10.15
C PRO A 295 9.12 -3.43 -10.40
N LEU A 296 9.05 -2.99 -11.64
CA LEU A 296 8.18 -1.91 -12.12
C LEU A 296 7.53 -2.32 -13.45
N ILE A 297 6.27 -1.94 -13.64
CA ILE A 297 5.56 -1.99 -14.93
C ILE A 297 5.06 -0.58 -15.21
N VAL A 298 5.20 -0.13 -16.46
CA VAL A 298 4.69 1.17 -16.91
C VAL A 298 3.49 0.95 -17.81
N GLU A 299 2.38 1.57 -17.45
CA GLU A 299 1.14 1.56 -18.24
C GLU A 299 0.84 2.97 -18.71
N ALA A 300 0.46 3.10 -19.98
CA ALA A 300 0.11 4.38 -20.60
C ALA A 300 -1.22 4.26 -21.33
N CYS A 301 -2.01 5.34 -21.32
CA CYS A 301 -3.21 5.45 -22.11
C CYS A 301 -3.37 6.88 -22.64
N VAL A 302 -3.81 7.00 -23.88
CA VAL A 302 -4.14 8.26 -24.54
C VAL A 302 -5.59 8.19 -25.02
N SER A 303 -6.33 9.27 -24.80
CA SER A 303 -7.71 9.42 -25.26
C SER A 303 -7.91 10.78 -25.93
N LEU A 304 -8.68 10.80 -27.02
CA LEU A 304 -9.10 12.01 -27.75
C LEU A 304 -10.63 12.11 -27.76
#